data_AF-A0A518D0Q5-F1
#
_entry.id   AF-A0A518D0Q5-F1
#
_cell.length_a   1.000
_cell.length_b   1.000
_cell.length_c   1.000
_cell.angle_alpha   90.00
_cell.angle_beta   90.00
_cell.angle_gamma   90.00
#
_symmetry.space_group_name_H-M   'P 1'
#
loop_
_entity.id
_entity.type
_entity.pdbx_description
1 polymer ?
#
loop_
_entity_poly.entity_id
_entity_poly.type
_entity_poly.pdbx_seq_one_letter_code
_entity_poly.pdbx_strand_id
1 'polypeptide(L)'
;MQILGIGSGAFARTMAVAVVMVSSRTPDALAHAVEQDAVEEVAVEVDASGALESTAGVYLVVTIGLDTLAGPDEAEIYRATARRAADFHGGVYVPLERDGADAIDEIDAPPTESEATLEAIALLRRTCAAATARHETVTDLLVVVPPERLDAGLHRRVLAFSHDLDADPFCDLRLGYLTASDPTRLAALWDAVETAQRQGLPSKRWMGAFVTSQMASTTYANHLPEIARVAGYSGASLAFSCVESDPRVLEFVDAHLSELEGTGVLSLTGNGDPQGIWLFDGQRNMDRSLHWPYAPGRVGEDPQGRMPRLMASTVRELDLAGAVVWSGTCHSAVPLRAWVEGDIVSTFGRVDAPTRHLMAKDESLCLAILDAGAVALIAPIGANHGMAVDREQEHALRHGAALGDAVRSTYVDLVLARGSRPVLGVPGGTVAETEAWEREPVMAGGGANRILIGDPRLRPFAATPHPSERVRIETAARATGAPALVHTVDVEWDPGFHADAWDMYGDDRTADWCVRTRLEFDPLELPLAAHVAIVDFAATRSSDGASLPYRATRAMVEHHDGRAFLHLVANAPRAGLEYEGVHARFVVEVTRP
;
A
#
# COMPACT_ATOMS: atom_id res chain seq x y z
N MET A 1 53.37 -45.16 0.02
CA MET A 1 54.05 -45.47 -1.25
C MET A 1 54.33 -44.15 -1.96
N GLN A 2 55.47 -44.07 -2.61
CA GLN A 2 56.24 -42.87 -2.95
C GLN A 2 55.88 -42.30 -4.34
N ILE A 3 56.19 -41.00 -4.54
CA ILE A 3 56.70 -40.32 -5.78
C ILE A 3 55.69 -39.63 -6.73
N LEU A 4 55.72 -38.29 -6.63
CA LEU A 4 56.01 -37.24 -7.64
C LEU A 4 55.41 -37.27 -9.06
N GLY A 5 54.91 -36.09 -9.45
CA GLY A 5 54.88 -35.59 -10.83
C GLY A 5 54.70 -34.07 -10.84
N ILE A 6 55.80 -33.34 -11.07
CA ILE A 6 55.87 -31.87 -11.21
C ILE A 6 55.69 -31.53 -12.70
N GLY A 7 54.91 -30.48 -12.99
CA GLY A 7 54.86 -29.82 -14.30
C GLY A 7 54.59 -28.33 -14.13
N SER A 8 55.52 -27.52 -14.62
CA SER A 8 55.73 -26.09 -14.35
C SER A 8 55.31 -25.16 -15.50
N GLY A 9 54.94 -23.92 -15.16
CA GLY A 9 54.95 -22.73 -16.05
C GLY A 9 53.56 -22.13 -16.27
N ALA A 10 53.29 -20.82 -16.19
CA ALA A 10 54.15 -19.65 -16.10
C ALA A 10 53.39 -18.46 -15.44
N PHE A 11 54.20 -17.52 -14.96
CA PHE A 11 53.86 -16.26 -14.28
C PHE A 11 53.05 -15.26 -15.13
N ALA A 12 52.13 -14.55 -14.48
CA ALA A 12 52.02 -13.09 -14.59
C ALA A 12 51.65 -12.52 -13.21
N ARG A 13 52.54 -11.72 -12.63
CA ARG A 13 52.33 -10.95 -11.40
C ARG A 13 51.76 -9.58 -11.78
N THR A 14 50.75 -9.14 -11.05
CA THR A 14 50.66 -7.73 -10.63
C THR A 14 50.25 -7.70 -9.17
N MET A 15 51.23 -7.50 -8.30
CA MET A 15 51.00 -7.12 -6.90
C MET A 15 51.03 -5.59 -6.86
N ALA A 16 49.92 -4.96 -6.45
CA ALA A 16 49.95 -3.62 -5.92
C ALA A 16 49.76 -3.74 -4.41
N VAL A 17 50.80 -3.34 -3.66
CA VAL A 17 50.78 -3.20 -2.20
C VAL A 17 50.41 -1.75 -1.93
N ALA A 18 49.39 -1.50 -1.12
CA ALA A 18 49.24 -0.24 -0.42
C ALA A 18 48.59 -0.44 0.95
N VAL A 19 49.20 0.22 1.92
CA VAL A 19 49.04 0.09 3.36
C VAL A 19 47.85 0.92 3.84
N VAL A 20 46.98 0.32 4.64
CA VAL A 20 45.90 1.02 5.35
C VAL A 20 46.47 1.71 6.60
N MET A 21 46.29 3.03 6.72
CA MET A 21 46.36 3.71 8.01
C MET A 21 44.97 3.74 8.64
N VAL A 22 44.79 2.99 9.72
CA VAL A 22 43.59 2.99 10.57
C VAL A 22 43.76 4.06 11.64
N SER A 23 42.80 5.00 11.74
CA SER A 23 42.59 5.83 12.92
C SER A 23 41.42 5.27 13.71
N SER A 24 41.73 4.49 14.75
CA SER A 24 40.80 3.82 15.64
C SER A 24 40.39 4.68 16.85
N ARG A 25 39.10 4.63 17.22
CA ARG A 25 38.58 4.53 18.61
C ARG A 25 37.24 3.78 18.47
N THR A 26 37.00 2.53 18.85
CA THR A 26 37.47 1.66 19.96
C THR A 26 37.15 0.19 19.60
N PRO A 27 37.84 -0.80 20.21
CA PRO A 27 37.76 -2.22 19.85
C PRO A 27 36.75 -3.00 20.71
N ASP A 28 36.03 -3.97 20.12
CA ASP A 28 35.71 -5.30 20.72
C ASP A 28 34.58 -6.12 20.05
N ALA A 29 33.99 -5.73 18.92
CA ALA A 29 32.84 -6.46 18.36
C ALA A 29 32.97 -7.05 16.94
N LEU A 30 34.17 -7.16 16.35
CA LEU A 30 34.29 -7.66 14.98
C LEU A 30 35.46 -8.64 14.78
N ALA A 31 35.38 -9.78 15.45
CA ALA A 31 36.28 -10.91 15.20
C ALA A 31 35.48 -12.20 15.01
N HIS A 32 34.61 -12.28 13.99
CA HIS A 32 34.23 -13.56 13.36
C HIS A 32 33.43 -13.49 12.03
N ALA A 33 33.51 -12.41 11.27
CA ALA A 33 32.75 -12.32 10.03
C ALA A 33 33.48 -11.51 8.94
N VAL A 34 34.60 -12.01 8.41
CA VAL A 34 35.08 -11.65 7.06
C VAL A 34 35.94 -12.79 6.50
N GLU A 35 35.31 -13.74 5.83
CA GLU A 35 35.96 -14.60 4.83
C GLU A 35 35.06 -14.58 3.58
N GLN A 36 35.58 -14.00 2.48
CA GLN A 36 35.10 -14.07 1.08
C GLN A 36 33.72 -13.39 0.84
N ASP A 37 33.47 -12.46 -0.09
CA ASP A 37 34.01 -12.16 -1.41
C ASP A 37 33.78 -10.68 -1.77
N ALA A 38 34.38 -10.27 -2.88
CA ALA A 38 34.45 -8.92 -3.43
C ALA A 38 33.11 -8.36 -3.94
N VAL A 39 32.91 -7.04 -3.75
CA VAL A 39 31.95 -6.20 -4.50
C VAL A 39 32.73 -5.01 -5.06
N GLU A 40 32.55 -4.75 -6.36
CA GLU A 40 33.10 -3.58 -7.07
C GLU A 40 32.51 -2.27 -6.52
N GLU A 41 33.38 -1.31 -6.23
CA GLU A 41 33.03 0.01 -5.70
C GLU A 41 32.90 1.01 -6.85
N VAL A 42 31.68 1.51 -7.10
CA VAL A 42 31.44 2.66 -7.98
C VAL A 42 31.63 3.94 -7.16
N ALA A 43 32.72 4.65 -7.40
CA ALA A 43 33.01 5.90 -6.70
C ALA A 43 32.16 7.06 -7.28
N VAL A 44 31.36 7.70 -6.43
CA VAL A 44 30.69 8.99 -6.69
C VAL A 44 31.37 10.04 -5.80
N GLU A 45 31.89 11.12 -6.39
CA GLU A 45 32.44 12.26 -5.65
C GLU A 45 31.32 13.02 -4.92
N VAL A 46 31.46 13.21 -3.61
CA VAL A 46 30.54 14.00 -2.78
C VAL A 46 31.24 15.29 -2.35
N ASP A 47 30.64 16.44 -2.66
CA ASP A 47 31.13 17.77 -2.31
C ASP A 47 30.91 18.08 -0.81
N ALA A 48 31.91 18.69 -0.18
CA ALA A 48 32.02 18.88 1.27
C ALA A 48 31.57 20.28 1.73
N SER A 49 30.47 20.82 1.17
CA SER A 49 29.87 22.07 1.63
C SER A 49 28.70 21.81 2.59
N GLY A 50 28.96 21.94 3.89
CA GLY A 50 28.03 21.66 4.99
C GLY A 50 26.81 22.56 5.08
N ALA A 51 25.74 22.17 4.38
CA ALA A 51 24.37 22.32 4.84
C ALA A 51 23.79 20.90 5.01
N LEU A 52 23.00 20.65 6.06
CA LEU A 52 22.11 19.48 6.10
C LEU A 52 21.02 19.72 5.04
N GLU A 53 21.41 19.61 3.77
CA GLU A 53 20.49 19.48 2.65
C GLU A 53 19.71 18.19 2.87
N SER A 54 18.40 18.27 2.62
CA SER A 54 17.41 17.27 3.01
C SER A 54 17.92 15.85 2.80
N THR A 55 17.85 15.03 3.85
CA THR A 55 17.98 13.57 3.80
C THR A 55 16.79 12.99 3.02
N ALA A 56 16.63 13.37 1.76
CA ALA A 56 15.64 12.78 0.90
C ALA A 56 15.99 11.30 0.79
N GLY A 57 15.13 10.42 1.32
CA GLY A 57 15.35 9.00 1.24
C GLY A 57 15.58 8.53 -0.21
N VAL A 58 16.20 7.37 -0.37
CA VAL A 58 16.53 6.82 -1.68
C VAL A 58 15.25 6.31 -2.35
N TYR A 59 15.04 6.75 -3.59
CA TYR A 59 14.02 6.21 -4.49
C TYR A 59 14.60 5.04 -5.27
N LEU A 60 14.17 3.82 -4.96
CA LEU A 60 14.63 2.63 -5.63
C LEU A 60 13.64 2.22 -6.73
N VAL A 61 14.11 2.08 -7.97
CA VAL A 61 13.33 1.54 -9.07
C VAL A 61 13.90 0.18 -9.47
N VAL A 62 13.05 -0.84 -9.50
CA VAL A 62 13.46 -2.19 -9.91
C VAL A 62 12.59 -2.71 -11.05
N THR A 63 13.16 -3.54 -11.92
CA THR A 63 12.39 -4.31 -12.90
C THR A 63 12.35 -5.78 -12.51
N ILE A 64 11.17 -6.41 -12.51
CA ILE A 64 11.00 -7.84 -12.19
C ILE A 64 10.35 -8.57 -13.37
N GLY A 65 10.88 -9.76 -13.69
CA GLY A 65 10.18 -10.73 -14.54
C GLY A 65 10.01 -10.32 -16.00
N LEU A 66 10.95 -9.53 -16.54
CA LEU A 66 10.92 -9.10 -17.95
C LEU A 66 11.13 -10.27 -18.93
N ASP A 67 11.50 -11.45 -18.42
CA ASP A 67 11.65 -12.70 -19.16
C ASP A 67 10.33 -13.23 -19.74
N THR A 68 9.17 -12.78 -19.23
CA THR A 68 7.85 -13.19 -19.74
C THR A 68 7.33 -12.36 -20.90
N LEU A 69 8.03 -11.29 -21.27
CA LEU A 69 7.60 -10.42 -22.36
C LEU A 69 7.80 -11.09 -23.73
N ALA A 70 7.05 -10.66 -24.73
CA ALA A 70 7.02 -11.35 -26.02
C ALA A 70 8.34 -11.24 -26.81
N GLY A 71 9.22 -10.30 -26.43
CA GLY A 71 10.53 -10.15 -27.03
C GLY A 71 11.42 -9.11 -26.33
N PRO A 72 12.71 -9.02 -26.74
CA PRO A 72 13.69 -8.12 -26.13
C PRO A 72 13.33 -6.63 -26.27
N ASP A 73 12.64 -6.25 -27.35
CA ASP A 73 12.22 -4.86 -27.57
C ASP A 73 11.19 -4.40 -26.52
N GLU A 74 10.29 -5.29 -26.10
CA GLU A 74 9.32 -4.98 -25.04
C GLU A 74 10.02 -4.82 -23.69
N ALA A 75 10.96 -5.71 -23.38
CA ALA A 75 11.77 -5.63 -22.15
C ALA A 75 12.58 -4.33 -22.11
N GLU A 76 13.10 -3.87 -23.24
CA GLU A 76 13.84 -2.61 -23.31
C GLU A 76 12.96 -1.39 -23.01
N ILE A 77 11.69 -1.40 -23.44
CA ILE A 77 10.74 -0.33 -23.09
C ILE A 77 10.47 -0.30 -21.58
N TYR A 78 10.30 -1.47 -20.94
CA TYR A 78 10.14 -1.56 -19.49
C TYR A 78 11.36 -0.97 -18.75
N ARG A 79 12.58 -1.31 -19.20
CA ARG A 79 13.82 -0.78 -18.63
C ARG A 79 13.98 0.72 -18.87
N ALA A 80 13.67 1.19 -20.07
CA ALA A 80 13.74 2.60 -20.42
C ALA A 80 12.78 3.42 -19.55
N THR A 81 11.55 2.94 -19.34
CA THR A 81 10.59 3.56 -18.43
C THR A 81 11.09 3.55 -16.98
N ALA A 82 11.63 2.42 -16.50
CA ALA A 82 12.20 2.32 -15.16
C ALA A 82 13.38 3.28 -14.93
N ARG A 83 14.32 3.37 -15.90
CA ARG A 83 15.43 4.33 -15.85
C ARG A 83 14.94 5.76 -15.83
N ARG A 84 13.99 6.11 -16.70
CA ARG A 84 13.40 7.45 -16.72
C ARG A 84 12.71 7.80 -15.40
N ALA A 85 12.06 6.83 -14.75
CA ALA A 85 11.47 7.03 -13.43
C ALA A 85 12.51 7.27 -12.34
N ALA A 86 13.61 6.51 -12.35
CA ALA A 86 14.72 6.74 -11.45
C ALA A 86 15.35 8.13 -11.70
N ASP A 87 15.67 8.45 -12.95
CA ASP A 87 16.30 9.73 -13.33
C ASP A 87 15.43 10.93 -12.94
N PHE A 88 14.11 10.85 -13.14
CA PHE A 88 13.17 11.92 -12.80
C PHE A 88 13.20 12.27 -11.30
N HIS A 89 13.38 11.26 -10.44
CA HIS A 89 13.40 11.42 -8.99
C HIS A 89 14.81 11.48 -8.39
N GLY A 90 15.86 11.45 -9.20
CA GLY A 90 17.24 11.29 -8.72
C GLY A 90 17.45 9.98 -7.95
N GLY A 91 16.71 8.94 -8.31
CA GLY A 91 16.73 7.62 -7.69
C GLY A 91 17.78 6.67 -8.27
N VAL A 92 17.74 5.43 -7.78
CA VAL A 92 18.62 4.34 -8.23
C VAL A 92 17.78 3.33 -9.00
N TYR A 93 18.19 3.02 -10.23
CA TYR A 93 17.62 1.92 -11.01
C TYR A 93 18.45 0.65 -10.82
N VAL A 94 17.80 -0.45 -10.44
CA VAL A 94 18.42 -1.78 -10.31
C VAL A 94 17.72 -2.77 -11.26
N PRO A 95 18.37 -3.16 -12.38
CA PRO A 95 17.85 -4.21 -13.24
C PRO A 95 17.98 -5.56 -12.52
N LEU A 96 16.86 -6.24 -12.27
CA LEU A 96 16.87 -7.60 -11.74
C LEU A 96 16.82 -8.56 -12.93
N GLU A 97 17.99 -8.84 -13.50
CA GLU A 97 18.16 -9.88 -14.51
C GLU A 97 18.84 -11.11 -13.93
N ARG A 98 18.56 -12.27 -14.53
CA ARG A 98 19.54 -13.36 -14.50
C ARG A 98 20.65 -12.98 -15.47
N ASP A 99 21.81 -12.65 -14.95
CA ASP A 99 23.07 -12.71 -15.71
C ASP A 99 23.25 -14.18 -16.15
N GLY A 100 22.74 -14.55 -17.31
CA GLY A 100 22.70 -15.96 -17.68
C GLY A 100 21.98 -16.27 -18.99
N ALA A 101 22.30 -15.57 -20.08
CA ALA A 101 22.04 -16.09 -21.42
C ALA A 101 22.81 -17.42 -21.67
N ASP A 102 23.85 -17.71 -20.88
CA ASP A 102 24.70 -18.90 -21.03
C ASP A 102 24.25 -20.12 -20.20
N ALA A 103 23.16 -20.03 -19.43
CA ALA A 103 22.68 -21.13 -18.56
C ALA A 103 21.34 -21.76 -18.98
N ILE A 104 20.74 -21.34 -20.09
CA ILE A 104 19.38 -21.74 -20.49
C ILE A 104 19.35 -23.04 -21.32
N ASP A 105 20.50 -23.52 -21.82
CA ASP A 105 20.53 -24.72 -22.67
C ASP A 105 20.47 -26.07 -21.92
N GLU A 106 20.50 -26.10 -20.57
CA GLU A 106 20.53 -27.37 -19.81
C GLU A 106 19.45 -27.56 -18.73
N ILE A 107 18.44 -26.68 -18.62
CA ILE A 107 17.37 -26.84 -17.63
C ILE A 107 16.01 -27.03 -18.33
N ASP A 108 15.61 -28.29 -18.52
CA ASP A 108 14.36 -28.75 -19.15
C ASP A 108 13.06 -28.36 -18.41
N ALA A 109 13.13 -27.53 -17.36
CA ALA A 109 11.96 -27.02 -16.66
C ALA A 109 12.17 -25.55 -16.27
N PRO A 110 11.27 -24.62 -16.67
CA PRO A 110 11.35 -23.24 -16.20
C PRO A 110 11.30 -23.21 -14.67
N PRO A 111 12.08 -22.34 -14.00
CA PRO A 111 12.05 -22.22 -12.55
C PRO A 111 10.61 -22.04 -12.09
N THR A 112 10.23 -22.73 -11.02
CA THR A 112 8.91 -22.50 -10.44
C THR A 112 8.84 -21.02 -10.07
N GLU A 113 7.72 -20.37 -10.36
CA GLU A 113 7.50 -18.93 -10.19
C GLU A 113 7.88 -18.35 -8.81
N SER A 114 7.90 -19.22 -7.78
CA SER A 114 8.40 -18.88 -6.45
C SER A 114 9.88 -18.45 -6.47
N GLU A 115 10.72 -19.02 -7.34
CA GLU A 115 12.16 -18.80 -7.34
C GLU A 115 12.54 -17.41 -7.84
N ALA A 116 12.01 -16.98 -9.00
CA ALA A 116 12.28 -15.64 -9.54
C ALA A 116 11.80 -14.52 -8.59
N THR A 117 10.64 -14.71 -7.95
CA THR A 117 10.14 -13.77 -6.94
C THR A 117 11.04 -13.74 -5.71
N LEU A 118 11.51 -14.91 -5.24
CA LEU A 118 12.44 -14.99 -4.10
C LEU A 118 13.80 -14.37 -4.41
N GLU A 119 14.34 -14.58 -5.62
CA GLU A 119 15.57 -13.95 -6.11
C GLU A 119 15.42 -12.42 -6.11
N ALA A 120 14.30 -11.89 -6.61
CA ALA A 120 14.01 -10.45 -6.60
C ALA A 120 13.98 -9.87 -5.18
N ILE A 121 13.29 -10.54 -4.23
CA ILE A 121 13.26 -10.13 -2.82
C ILE A 121 14.66 -10.20 -2.19
N ALA A 122 15.45 -11.23 -2.49
CA ALA A 122 16.82 -11.34 -1.99
C ALA A 122 17.72 -10.23 -2.51
N LEU A 123 17.57 -9.83 -3.78
CA LEU A 123 18.31 -8.71 -4.36
C LEU A 123 17.85 -7.37 -3.78
N LEU A 124 16.55 -7.16 -3.58
CA LEU A 124 16.02 -5.99 -2.85
C LEU A 124 16.63 -5.88 -1.45
N ARG A 125 16.72 -6.98 -0.70
CA ARG A 125 17.38 -7.02 0.62
C ARG A 125 18.84 -6.60 0.54
N ARG A 126 19.60 -7.11 -0.44
CA ARG A 126 21.01 -6.71 -0.63
C ARG A 126 21.15 -5.25 -0.99
N THR A 127 20.30 -4.72 -1.87
CA THR A 127 20.31 -3.32 -2.30
C THR A 127 20.01 -2.38 -1.13
N CYS A 128 18.96 -2.66 -0.36
CA CYS A 128 18.63 -1.86 0.81
C CYS A 128 19.72 -1.94 1.88
N ALA A 129 20.28 -3.13 2.15
CA ALA A 129 21.39 -3.28 3.08
C ALA A 129 22.64 -2.48 2.63
N ALA A 130 22.92 -2.45 1.33
CA ALA A 130 24.02 -1.66 0.78
C ALA A 130 23.76 -0.15 0.91
N ALA A 131 22.52 0.32 0.70
CA ALA A 131 22.13 1.71 0.95
C ALA A 131 22.28 2.06 2.44
N THR A 132 21.78 1.21 3.34
CA THR A 132 21.93 1.39 4.79
C THR A 132 23.40 1.45 5.22
N ALA A 133 24.27 0.64 4.62
CA ALA A 133 25.72 0.67 4.88
C ALA A 133 26.38 2.01 4.46
N ARG A 134 25.77 2.75 3.52
CA ARG A 134 26.17 4.11 3.13
C ARG A 134 25.46 5.22 3.92
N HIS A 135 24.71 4.86 4.97
CA HIS A 135 23.85 5.78 5.72
C HIS A 135 22.71 6.38 4.89
N GLU A 136 22.29 5.69 3.84
CA GLU A 136 21.13 6.03 3.03
C GLU A 136 19.93 5.18 3.46
N THR A 137 18.78 5.81 3.67
CA THR A 137 17.52 5.10 3.95
C THR A 137 16.72 5.01 2.67
N VAL A 138 16.41 3.79 2.21
CA VAL A 138 15.45 3.59 1.11
C VAL A 138 14.05 3.80 1.67
N THR A 139 13.32 4.77 1.14
CA THR A 139 11.98 5.17 1.64
C THR A 139 10.89 4.91 0.64
N ASP A 140 11.25 4.74 -0.63
CA ASP A 140 10.32 4.59 -1.74
C ASP A 140 10.81 3.47 -2.65
N LEU A 141 9.91 2.58 -3.03
CA LEU A 141 10.19 1.49 -3.96
C LEU A 141 9.15 1.48 -5.08
N LEU A 142 9.62 1.66 -6.31
CA LEU A 142 8.84 1.47 -7.53
C LEU A 142 9.24 0.16 -8.21
N VAL A 143 8.28 -0.75 -8.36
CA VAL A 143 8.46 -2.03 -9.06
C VAL A 143 7.84 -1.94 -10.45
N VAL A 144 8.67 -1.99 -11.49
CA VAL A 144 8.23 -2.05 -12.89
C VAL A 144 8.14 -3.51 -13.31
N VAL A 145 6.94 -3.98 -13.62
CA VAL A 145 6.64 -5.43 -13.71
C VAL A 145 5.58 -5.72 -14.78
N PRO A 146 5.73 -6.78 -15.58
CA PRO A 146 4.69 -7.21 -16.52
C PRO A 146 3.39 -7.64 -15.80
N PRO A 147 2.22 -7.47 -16.43
CA PRO A 147 0.94 -7.81 -15.80
C PRO A 147 0.81 -9.32 -15.46
N GLU A 148 1.56 -10.19 -16.13
CA GLU A 148 1.59 -11.64 -15.88
C GLU A 148 2.30 -12.01 -14.56
N ARG A 149 3.07 -11.08 -14.00
CA ARG A 149 3.92 -11.29 -12.82
C ARG A 149 3.41 -10.58 -11.57
N LEU A 150 2.58 -9.55 -11.71
CA LEU A 150 1.98 -8.85 -10.57
C LEU A 150 0.75 -9.59 -10.06
N ASP A 151 0.88 -10.19 -8.87
CA ASP A 151 -0.22 -10.81 -8.12
C ASP A 151 -0.11 -10.52 -6.61
N ALA A 152 -1.09 -10.98 -5.84
CA ALA A 152 -1.10 -10.81 -4.38
C ALA A 152 0.12 -11.44 -3.70
N GLY A 153 0.70 -12.50 -4.28
CA GLY A 153 1.88 -13.16 -3.74
C GLY A 153 3.13 -12.31 -3.87
N LEU A 154 3.37 -11.71 -5.03
CA LEU A 154 4.46 -10.74 -5.20
C LEU A 154 4.29 -9.56 -4.25
N HIS A 155 3.09 -8.96 -4.22
CA HIS A 155 2.81 -7.80 -3.38
C HIS A 155 3.07 -8.08 -1.90
N ARG A 156 2.49 -9.16 -1.35
CA ARG A 156 2.64 -9.53 0.06
C ARG A 156 4.10 -9.83 0.43
N ARG A 157 4.90 -10.39 -0.49
CA ARG A 157 6.35 -10.60 -0.25
C ARG A 157 7.13 -9.29 -0.20
N VAL A 158 6.81 -8.33 -1.07
CA VAL A 158 7.41 -6.98 -1.04
C VAL A 158 7.00 -6.25 0.24
N LEU A 159 5.74 -6.36 0.65
CA LEU A 159 5.25 -5.77 1.90
C LEU A 159 5.91 -6.41 3.13
N ALA A 160 6.02 -7.74 3.18
CA ALA A 160 6.74 -8.45 4.24
C ALA A 160 8.21 -7.99 4.33
N PHE A 161 8.88 -7.89 3.18
CA PHE A 161 10.23 -7.34 3.11
C PHE A 161 10.31 -5.92 3.68
N SER A 162 9.35 -5.07 3.35
CA SER A 162 9.28 -3.69 3.85
C SER A 162 9.13 -3.60 5.38
N HIS A 163 8.45 -4.56 6.02
CA HIS A 163 8.35 -4.66 7.47
C HIS A 163 9.61 -5.20 8.15
N ASP A 164 10.55 -5.75 7.38
CA ASP A 164 11.79 -6.36 7.88
C ASP A 164 13.01 -5.44 7.74
N LEU A 165 12.84 -4.20 7.24
CA LEU A 165 13.94 -3.28 7.02
C LEU A 165 14.46 -2.68 8.33
N ASP A 166 13.60 -2.45 9.31
CA ASP A 166 14.01 -2.04 10.66
C ASP A 166 13.38 -2.88 11.80
N ALA A 167 13.53 -2.41 13.04
CA ALA A 167 13.11 -3.12 14.24
C ALA A 167 11.66 -2.86 14.64
N ASP A 168 11.03 -1.79 14.16
CA ASP A 168 9.64 -1.51 14.47
C ASP A 168 8.70 -2.37 13.61
N PRO A 169 7.40 -2.46 13.96
CA PRO A 169 6.48 -3.32 13.24
C PRO A 169 5.87 -2.67 12.00
N PHE A 170 6.14 -1.40 11.71
CA PHE A 170 5.56 -0.65 10.62
C PHE A 170 6.28 -0.94 9.29
N CYS A 171 5.68 -0.47 8.20
CA CYS A 171 6.21 -0.65 6.85
C CYS A 171 7.18 0.50 6.58
N ASP A 172 8.41 0.20 6.16
CA ASP A 172 9.44 1.23 5.94
C ASP A 172 9.36 1.92 4.57
N LEU A 173 8.77 1.25 3.58
CA LEU A 173 8.70 1.72 2.21
C LEU A 173 7.33 2.29 1.85
N ARG A 174 7.35 3.34 1.04
CA ARG A 174 6.22 3.75 0.18
C ARG A 174 6.30 2.93 -1.10
N LEU A 175 5.34 2.04 -1.27
CA LEU A 175 5.35 1.06 -2.37
C LEU A 175 4.51 1.54 -3.54
N GLY A 176 5.02 1.37 -4.77
CA GLY A 176 4.24 1.51 -5.99
C GLY A 176 4.69 0.53 -7.07
N TYR A 177 3.79 0.27 -8.01
CA TYR A 177 4.01 -0.66 -9.12
C TYR A 177 3.71 0.05 -10.44
N LEU A 178 4.53 -0.17 -11.47
CA LEU A 178 4.17 0.16 -12.85
C LEU A 178 3.94 -1.13 -13.62
N THR A 179 2.71 -1.29 -14.09
CA THR A 179 2.27 -2.34 -15.00
C THR A 179 1.30 -1.75 -16.00
N ALA A 180 1.19 -2.35 -17.18
CA ALA A 180 0.24 -1.96 -18.21
C ALA A 180 -0.11 -3.17 -19.09
N SER A 181 -1.11 -3.03 -19.95
CA SER A 181 -1.53 -4.06 -20.90
C SER A 181 -0.44 -4.41 -21.93
N ASP A 182 0.35 -3.41 -22.32
CA ASP A 182 1.48 -3.51 -23.23
C ASP A 182 2.57 -2.45 -22.92
N PRO A 183 3.78 -2.55 -23.51
CA PRO A 183 4.87 -1.61 -23.24
C PRO A 183 4.59 -0.15 -23.66
N THR A 184 3.80 0.07 -24.72
CA THR A 184 3.43 1.43 -25.16
C THR A 184 2.56 2.10 -24.10
N ARG A 185 1.60 1.34 -23.55
CA ARG A 185 0.73 1.80 -22.46
C ARG A 185 1.51 2.04 -21.17
N LEU A 186 2.55 1.26 -20.89
CA LEU A 186 3.46 1.50 -19.76
C LEU A 186 4.18 2.85 -19.88
N ALA A 187 4.75 3.14 -21.06
CA ALA A 187 5.43 4.41 -21.31
C ALA A 187 4.44 5.59 -21.19
N ALA A 188 3.22 5.45 -21.74
CA ALA A 188 2.18 6.46 -21.63
C ALA A 188 1.69 6.70 -20.19
N LEU A 189 1.59 5.64 -19.37
CA LEU A 189 1.29 5.76 -17.94
C LEU A 189 2.37 6.60 -17.24
N TRP A 190 3.65 6.35 -17.52
CA TRP A 190 4.73 7.15 -16.95
C TRP A 190 4.72 8.61 -17.44
N ASP A 191 4.43 8.85 -18.72
CA ASP A 191 4.23 10.21 -19.26
C ASP A 191 3.13 10.98 -18.50
N ALA A 192 2.02 10.31 -18.21
CA ALA A 192 0.93 10.87 -17.42
C ALA A 192 1.36 11.17 -15.98
N VAL A 193 2.12 10.26 -15.35
CA VAL A 193 2.67 10.44 -13.99
C VAL A 193 3.58 11.66 -13.93
N GLU A 194 4.52 11.78 -14.86
CA GLU A 194 5.44 12.90 -14.94
C GLU A 194 4.69 14.22 -15.17
N THR A 195 3.67 14.20 -16.02
CA THR A 195 2.80 15.35 -16.25
C THR A 195 2.06 15.74 -14.96
N ALA A 196 1.46 14.79 -14.26
CA ALA A 196 0.74 15.04 -13.01
C ALA A 196 1.65 15.54 -11.89
N GLN A 197 2.90 15.04 -11.79
CA GLN A 197 3.90 15.56 -10.85
C GLN A 197 4.24 17.03 -11.13
N ARG A 198 4.38 17.39 -12.41
CA ARG A 198 4.79 18.75 -12.81
C ARG A 198 3.63 19.75 -12.78
N GLN A 199 2.41 19.31 -13.11
CA GLN A 199 1.28 20.19 -13.41
C GLN A 199 0.09 20.02 -12.44
N GLY A 200 0.10 18.98 -11.62
CA GLY A 200 -1.05 18.57 -10.80
C GLY A 200 -2.10 17.79 -11.60
N LEU A 201 -3.22 17.48 -10.93
CA LEU A 201 -4.34 16.78 -11.55
C LEU A 201 -5.05 17.65 -12.60
N PRO A 202 -5.63 17.05 -13.66
CA PRO A 202 -6.24 17.78 -14.77
C PRO A 202 -7.48 18.59 -14.36
N SER A 203 -8.16 18.21 -13.28
CA SER A 203 -9.29 18.96 -12.74
C SER A 203 -9.42 18.81 -11.22
N LYS A 204 -10.14 19.76 -10.61
CA LYS A 204 -10.61 19.69 -9.21
C LYS A 204 -12.00 19.06 -9.10
N ARG A 205 -12.36 18.24 -10.09
CA ARG A 205 -13.58 17.43 -10.06
C ARG A 205 -13.28 16.11 -9.37
N TRP A 206 -14.14 15.73 -8.44
CA TRP A 206 -14.08 14.48 -7.71
C TRP A 206 -15.41 13.75 -7.90
N MET A 207 -15.36 12.56 -8.48
CA MET A 207 -16.54 11.74 -8.68
C MET A 207 -16.46 10.50 -7.79
N GLY A 208 -17.56 10.20 -7.10
CA GLY A 208 -17.74 8.91 -6.43
C GLY A 208 -18.64 8.01 -7.25
N ALA A 209 -18.44 6.70 -7.18
CA ALA A 209 -19.39 5.71 -7.64
C ALA A 209 -19.42 4.57 -6.63
N PHE A 210 -20.60 4.27 -6.09
CA PHE A 210 -20.74 3.24 -5.06
C PHE A 210 -22.01 2.42 -5.22
N VAL A 211 -22.00 1.21 -4.67
CA VAL A 211 -23.18 0.35 -4.65
C VAL A 211 -23.96 0.55 -3.36
N THR A 212 -25.28 0.72 -3.48
CA THR A 212 -26.21 0.91 -2.36
C THR A 212 -27.29 -0.17 -2.34
N SER A 213 -27.87 -0.39 -1.16
CA SER A 213 -28.96 -1.35 -0.93
C SER A 213 -30.22 -0.62 -0.48
N GLN A 214 -31.40 -1.16 -0.80
CA GLN A 214 -32.70 -0.71 -0.26
C GLN A 214 -33.15 0.70 -0.69
N MET A 215 -32.53 1.27 -1.72
CA MET A 215 -32.92 2.55 -2.31
C MET A 215 -32.75 2.50 -3.83
N ALA A 216 -33.46 3.36 -4.58
CA ALA A 216 -33.27 3.46 -6.02
C ALA A 216 -31.91 4.07 -6.38
N SER A 217 -31.39 3.77 -7.58
CA SER A 217 -30.15 4.39 -8.06
C SER A 217 -30.34 5.90 -8.17
N THR A 218 -29.33 6.67 -7.79
CA THR A 218 -29.44 8.13 -7.74
C THR A 218 -28.08 8.81 -7.77
N THR A 219 -28.08 10.11 -8.07
CA THR A 219 -26.89 10.97 -8.01
C THR A 219 -26.97 11.84 -6.76
N TYR A 220 -25.95 11.74 -5.91
CA TYR A 220 -25.79 12.61 -4.75
C TYR A 220 -24.87 13.79 -5.09
N ALA A 221 -25.48 14.94 -5.36
CA ALA A 221 -24.74 16.17 -5.60
C ALA A 221 -23.92 16.57 -4.36
N ASN A 222 -22.65 16.95 -4.56
CA ASN A 222 -21.71 17.36 -3.51
C ASN A 222 -21.48 16.30 -2.41
N HIS A 223 -21.70 15.02 -2.72
CA HIS A 223 -21.36 13.91 -1.83
C HIS A 223 -19.88 13.59 -1.94
N LEU A 224 -19.09 14.33 -1.18
CA LEU A 224 -17.63 14.25 -1.08
C LEU A 224 -17.21 14.33 0.39
N PRO A 225 -16.05 13.75 0.76
CA PRO A 225 -15.45 13.97 2.07
C PRO A 225 -15.35 15.48 2.35
N GLU A 226 -15.62 15.90 3.58
CA GLU A 226 -15.64 17.32 3.93
C GLU A 226 -14.28 17.98 3.69
N ILE A 227 -13.19 17.29 4.04
CA ILE A 227 -11.82 17.73 3.77
C ILE A 227 -11.54 17.94 2.27
N ALA A 228 -12.13 17.13 1.38
CA ALA A 228 -11.99 17.33 -0.06
C ALA A 228 -12.67 18.63 -0.53
N ARG A 229 -13.84 18.96 0.04
CA ARG A 229 -14.52 20.24 -0.22
C ARG A 229 -13.71 21.43 0.27
N VAL A 230 -13.11 21.34 1.47
CA VAL A 230 -12.20 22.38 1.99
C VAL A 230 -10.95 22.52 1.12
N ALA A 231 -10.44 21.42 0.57
CA ALA A 231 -9.33 21.41 -0.40
C ALA A 231 -9.72 21.95 -1.79
N GLY A 232 -10.95 22.42 -1.98
CA GLY A 232 -11.44 23.05 -3.19
C GLY A 232 -11.95 22.07 -4.27
N TYR A 233 -12.18 20.80 -3.93
CA TYR A 233 -12.81 19.85 -4.84
C TYR A 233 -14.33 20.02 -4.87
N SER A 234 -14.92 19.71 -6.04
CA SER A 234 -16.36 19.68 -6.26
C SER A 234 -16.74 18.45 -7.08
N GLY A 235 -18.02 18.05 -7.05
CA GLY A 235 -18.49 16.91 -7.81
C GLY A 235 -19.69 16.23 -7.17
N ALA A 236 -19.86 14.95 -7.49
CA ALA A 236 -21.02 14.17 -7.07
C ALA A 236 -20.64 12.71 -6.86
N SER A 237 -21.54 11.93 -6.26
CA SER A 237 -21.44 10.48 -6.22
C SER A 237 -22.61 9.83 -6.96
N LEU A 238 -22.32 8.86 -7.81
CA LEU A 238 -23.30 7.96 -8.40
C LEU A 238 -23.53 6.78 -7.46
N ALA A 239 -24.76 6.60 -7.00
CA ALA A 239 -25.15 5.47 -6.18
C ALA A 239 -25.92 4.46 -7.03
N PHE A 240 -25.29 3.33 -7.32
CA PHE A 240 -25.88 2.24 -8.08
C PHE A 240 -26.61 1.30 -7.13
N SER A 241 -27.90 1.09 -7.37
CA SER A 241 -28.67 0.17 -6.54
C SER A 241 -28.55 -1.28 -7.01
N CYS A 242 -28.95 -2.22 -6.16
CA CYS A 242 -29.15 -3.61 -6.55
C CYS A 242 -30.40 -3.75 -7.43
N VAL A 243 -30.44 -4.71 -8.36
CA VAL A 243 -31.63 -4.95 -9.23
C VAL A 243 -32.91 -5.15 -8.43
N GLU A 244 -32.81 -5.82 -7.28
CA GLU A 244 -33.94 -6.05 -6.39
C GLU A 244 -34.54 -4.74 -5.86
N SER A 245 -33.73 -3.71 -5.69
CA SER A 245 -34.12 -2.39 -5.19
C SER A 245 -34.41 -1.40 -6.33
N ASP A 246 -33.77 -1.58 -7.49
CA ASP A 246 -33.96 -0.78 -8.69
C ASP A 246 -33.82 -1.61 -9.96
N PRO A 247 -34.93 -2.08 -10.56
CA PRO A 247 -34.90 -2.80 -11.83
C PRO A 247 -34.32 -1.99 -13.01
N ARG A 248 -34.15 -0.67 -12.87
CA ARG A 248 -33.63 0.25 -13.90
C ARG A 248 -32.17 0.63 -13.66
N VAL A 249 -31.46 -0.02 -12.74
CA VAL A 249 -30.05 0.31 -12.46
C VAL A 249 -29.18 0.31 -13.72
N LEU A 250 -29.39 -0.62 -14.67
CA LEU A 250 -28.61 -0.65 -15.90
C LEU A 250 -28.89 0.58 -16.79
N GLU A 251 -30.15 1.00 -16.91
CA GLU A 251 -30.49 2.24 -17.62
C GLU A 251 -29.86 3.46 -16.93
N PHE A 252 -29.78 3.45 -15.60
CA PHE A 252 -29.11 4.51 -14.84
C PHE A 252 -27.59 4.51 -15.10
N VAL A 253 -26.94 3.35 -15.10
CA VAL A 253 -25.51 3.23 -15.44
C VAL A 253 -25.28 3.77 -16.86
N ASP A 254 -26.02 3.31 -17.85
CA ASP A 254 -25.88 3.76 -19.24
C ASP A 254 -26.07 5.27 -19.40
N ALA A 255 -26.99 5.86 -18.62
CA ALA A 255 -27.28 7.30 -18.68
C ALA A 255 -26.24 8.18 -17.97
N HIS A 256 -25.54 7.66 -16.96
CA HIS A 256 -24.72 8.47 -16.05
C HIS A 256 -23.24 8.11 -16.02
N LEU A 257 -22.81 6.99 -16.61
CA LEU A 257 -21.43 6.55 -16.51
C LEU A 257 -20.43 7.54 -17.15
N SER A 258 -20.81 8.20 -18.25
CA SER A 258 -19.98 9.25 -18.87
C SER A 258 -19.79 10.47 -17.96
N GLU A 259 -20.55 10.62 -16.88
CA GLU A 259 -20.29 11.67 -15.89
C GLU A 259 -18.98 11.45 -15.14
N LEU A 260 -18.41 10.23 -15.14
CA LEU A 260 -17.12 9.96 -14.53
C LEU A 260 -15.94 10.56 -15.32
N GLU A 261 -16.14 10.88 -16.60
CA GLU A 261 -15.10 11.36 -17.51
C GLU A 261 -14.59 12.76 -17.12
N GLY A 262 -13.30 13.01 -17.40
CA GLY A 262 -12.62 14.28 -17.13
C GLY A 262 -12.49 14.64 -15.65
N THR A 263 -12.76 13.69 -14.76
CA THR A 263 -12.54 13.85 -13.32
C THR A 263 -11.05 13.83 -12.98
N GLY A 264 -10.62 14.61 -12.00
CA GLY A 264 -9.25 14.54 -11.47
C GLY A 264 -9.12 13.41 -10.45
N VAL A 265 -10.21 13.12 -9.75
CA VAL A 265 -10.29 12.05 -8.75
C VAL A 265 -11.54 11.20 -8.98
N LEU A 266 -11.38 9.88 -8.94
CA LEU A 266 -12.47 8.92 -9.00
C LEU A 266 -12.40 7.98 -7.79
N SER A 267 -13.46 7.91 -6.99
CA SER A 267 -13.66 6.90 -5.94
C SER A 267 -14.64 5.84 -6.42
N LEU A 268 -14.26 4.57 -6.39
CA LEU A 268 -15.12 3.44 -6.74
C LEU A 268 -15.25 2.52 -5.52
N THR A 269 -16.46 2.24 -5.04
CA THR A 269 -16.66 1.28 -3.93
C THR A 269 -17.82 0.33 -4.21
N GLY A 270 -17.70 -0.91 -3.72
CA GLY A 270 -18.71 -1.94 -3.94
C GLY A 270 -18.11 -3.34 -3.90
N ASN A 271 -18.92 -4.33 -4.23
CA ASN A 271 -18.44 -5.68 -4.46
C ASN A 271 -17.82 -5.77 -5.85
N GLY A 272 -16.77 -6.57 -6.03
CA GLY A 272 -16.20 -6.79 -7.34
C GLY A 272 -15.32 -8.01 -7.40
N ASP A 273 -14.88 -8.25 -8.61
CA ASP A 273 -13.88 -9.23 -8.97
C ASP A 273 -12.89 -8.55 -9.93
N PRO A 274 -11.84 -9.24 -10.38
CA PRO A 274 -10.87 -8.67 -11.29
C PRO A 274 -11.43 -8.17 -12.62
N GLN A 275 -12.63 -8.57 -13.02
CA GLN A 275 -13.22 -8.27 -14.31
C GLN A 275 -14.32 -7.19 -14.26
N GLY A 276 -14.76 -6.77 -13.07
CA GLY A 276 -15.75 -5.70 -12.95
C GLY A 276 -16.27 -5.43 -11.53
N ILE A 277 -17.13 -4.42 -11.43
CA ILE A 277 -17.79 -3.99 -10.19
C ILE A 277 -19.23 -4.49 -10.21
N TRP A 278 -19.61 -5.35 -9.27
CA TRP A 278 -20.96 -5.90 -9.17
C TRP A 278 -21.90 -4.91 -8.53
N LEU A 279 -23.08 -4.72 -9.12
CA LEU A 279 -24.13 -3.87 -8.58
C LEU A 279 -25.07 -4.69 -7.68
N PHE A 280 -24.46 -5.39 -6.71
CA PHE A 280 -25.16 -6.03 -5.60
C PHE A 280 -24.48 -5.68 -4.26
N ASP A 281 -25.21 -5.78 -3.16
CA ASP A 281 -24.70 -5.45 -1.82
C ASP A 281 -23.97 -6.62 -1.13
N GLY A 282 -23.31 -6.32 0.00
CA GLY A 282 -22.58 -7.34 0.77
C GLY A 282 -23.47 -8.46 1.34
N GLN A 283 -24.80 -8.31 1.41
CA GLN A 283 -25.69 -9.35 1.96
C GLN A 283 -25.65 -10.61 1.10
N ARG A 284 -25.45 -10.46 -0.22
CA ARG A 284 -25.26 -11.61 -1.12
C ARG A 284 -24.09 -12.50 -0.68
N ASN A 285 -22.98 -11.90 -0.25
CA ASN A 285 -21.83 -12.64 0.27
C ASN A 285 -22.13 -13.38 1.58
N MET A 286 -23.10 -12.93 2.37
CA MET A 286 -23.50 -13.59 3.60
C MET A 286 -24.53 -14.72 3.39
N ASP A 287 -25.27 -14.70 2.28
CA ASP A 287 -26.25 -15.74 1.96
C ASP A 287 -25.59 -16.97 1.31
N ARG A 288 -25.32 -17.98 2.14
CA ARG A 288 -24.72 -19.26 1.70
C ARG A 288 -25.54 -20.01 0.64
N SER A 289 -26.82 -19.72 0.49
CA SER A 289 -27.65 -20.34 -0.55
C SER A 289 -27.35 -19.81 -1.95
N LEU A 290 -26.69 -18.64 -2.04
CA LEU A 290 -26.28 -18.00 -3.28
C LEU A 290 -24.84 -18.34 -3.67
N HIS A 291 -24.14 -19.14 -2.84
CA HIS A 291 -22.76 -19.55 -3.07
C HIS A 291 -22.66 -20.78 -3.97
N TRP A 292 -21.62 -20.85 -4.80
CA TRP A 292 -21.29 -22.03 -5.60
C TRP A 292 -19.87 -22.53 -5.31
N PRO A 293 -19.51 -23.78 -5.62
CA PRO A 293 -18.10 -24.20 -5.65
C PRO A 293 -17.34 -23.46 -6.75
N TYR A 294 -16.11 -23.03 -6.47
CA TYR A 294 -15.24 -22.39 -7.44
C TYR A 294 -15.07 -23.25 -8.69
N ALA A 295 -15.21 -22.60 -9.84
CA ALA A 295 -14.88 -23.15 -11.15
C ALA A 295 -14.38 -22.00 -12.02
N PRO A 296 -13.22 -22.11 -12.70
CA PRO A 296 -12.65 -21.00 -13.45
C PRO A 296 -13.61 -20.39 -14.49
N GLY A 297 -14.38 -21.22 -15.19
CA GLY A 297 -15.37 -20.77 -16.18
C GLY A 297 -16.66 -20.20 -15.60
N ARG A 298 -16.78 -20.10 -14.27
CA ARG A 298 -17.94 -19.52 -13.56
C ARG A 298 -17.62 -18.19 -12.88
N VAL A 299 -16.36 -17.75 -12.90
CA VAL A 299 -15.99 -16.42 -12.43
C VAL A 299 -16.63 -15.39 -13.36
N GLY A 300 -17.37 -14.44 -12.79
CA GLY A 300 -18.11 -13.45 -13.59
C GLY A 300 -19.44 -13.96 -14.18
N GLU A 301 -19.86 -15.20 -13.91
CA GLU A 301 -21.08 -15.77 -14.49
C GLU A 301 -22.34 -15.19 -13.84
N ASP A 302 -23.24 -14.57 -14.62
CA ASP A 302 -24.58 -14.16 -14.19
C ASP A 302 -25.68 -14.84 -15.03
N PRO A 303 -25.97 -16.13 -14.79
CA PRO A 303 -26.86 -16.89 -15.65
C PRO A 303 -28.34 -16.48 -15.53
N GLN A 304 -28.69 -15.73 -14.47
CA GLN A 304 -30.06 -15.30 -14.20
C GLN A 304 -30.29 -13.81 -14.48
N GLY A 305 -29.26 -13.06 -14.89
CA GLY A 305 -29.35 -11.61 -15.06
C GLY A 305 -29.61 -10.85 -13.75
N ARG A 306 -29.22 -11.44 -12.62
CA ARG A 306 -29.49 -10.92 -11.27
C ARG A 306 -28.29 -10.24 -10.63
N MET A 307 -27.15 -10.26 -11.30
CA MET A 307 -25.90 -9.68 -10.86
C MET A 307 -25.37 -8.76 -11.96
N PRO A 308 -26.05 -7.65 -12.26
CA PRO A 308 -25.49 -6.68 -13.19
C PRO A 308 -24.12 -6.22 -12.71
N ARG A 309 -23.25 -5.89 -13.67
CA ARG A 309 -21.86 -5.55 -13.42
C ARG A 309 -21.43 -4.40 -14.32
N LEU A 310 -20.69 -3.45 -13.76
CA LEU A 310 -19.87 -2.54 -14.55
C LEU A 310 -18.63 -3.29 -15.02
N MET A 311 -18.60 -3.64 -16.30
CA MET A 311 -17.56 -4.49 -16.91
C MET A 311 -16.27 -3.72 -17.19
N ALA A 312 -15.13 -4.41 -17.16
CA ALA A 312 -13.84 -3.86 -17.59
C ALA A 312 -13.89 -3.23 -18.99
N SER A 313 -14.61 -3.85 -19.94
CA SER A 313 -14.78 -3.30 -21.29
C SER A 313 -15.43 -1.92 -21.29
N THR A 314 -16.45 -1.70 -20.46
CA THR A 314 -17.14 -0.41 -20.35
C THR A 314 -16.25 0.63 -19.68
N VAL A 315 -15.50 0.24 -18.63
CA VAL A 315 -14.57 1.15 -17.95
C VAL A 315 -13.43 1.59 -18.87
N ARG A 316 -12.96 0.70 -19.75
CA ARG A 316 -11.90 0.98 -20.73
C ARG A 316 -12.28 2.08 -21.72
N GLU A 317 -13.58 2.28 -21.96
CA GLU A 317 -14.09 3.29 -22.90
C GLU A 317 -14.19 4.69 -22.29
N LEU A 318 -14.03 4.83 -20.97
CA LEU A 318 -14.06 6.12 -20.29
C LEU A 318 -12.80 6.93 -20.56
N ASP A 319 -12.92 8.26 -20.56
CA ASP A 319 -11.79 9.18 -20.52
C ASP A 319 -11.41 9.50 -19.05
N LEU A 320 -10.44 8.75 -18.55
CA LEU A 320 -9.83 8.94 -17.22
C LEU A 320 -8.44 9.57 -17.31
N ALA A 321 -8.10 10.24 -18.42
CA ALA A 321 -6.78 10.79 -18.67
C ALA A 321 -6.30 11.69 -17.51
N GLY A 322 -5.25 11.25 -16.81
CA GLY A 322 -4.65 11.99 -15.69
C GLY A 322 -5.39 11.87 -14.36
N ALA A 323 -6.47 11.08 -14.27
CA ALA A 323 -7.23 10.89 -13.05
C ALA A 323 -6.47 9.97 -12.08
N VAL A 324 -6.52 10.26 -10.78
CA VAL A 324 -6.18 9.27 -9.76
C VAL A 324 -7.46 8.53 -9.36
N VAL A 325 -7.40 7.21 -9.41
CA VAL A 325 -8.53 6.33 -9.14
C VAL A 325 -8.29 5.60 -7.82
N TRP A 326 -9.18 5.76 -6.87
CA TRP A 326 -9.24 4.93 -5.67
C TRP A 326 -10.36 3.92 -5.83
N SER A 327 -10.05 2.64 -5.68
CA SER A 327 -11.07 1.59 -5.67
C SER A 327 -11.06 0.83 -4.36
N GLY A 328 -12.21 0.74 -3.71
CA GLY A 328 -12.48 -0.12 -2.56
C GLY A 328 -13.01 -1.48 -2.98
N THR A 329 -13.25 -1.65 -4.29
CA THR A 329 -13.74 -2.87 -4.89
C THR A 329 -12.66 -3.94 -4.85
N CYS A 330 -12.98 -5.09 -4.26
CA CYS A 330 -12.05 -6.20 -4.13
C CYS A 330 -11.48 -6.68 -5.47
N HIS A 331 -10.20 -7.10 -5.48
CA HIS A 331 -9.43 -7.55 -6.64
C HIS A 331 -9.37 -6.59 -7.85
N SER A 332 -9.82 -5.34 -7.73
CA SER A 332 -9.79 -4.39 -8.84
C SER A 332 -8.38 -3.95 -9.25
N ALA A 333 -7.36 -4.27 -8.46
CA ALA A 333 -5.94 -4.09 -8.81
C ALA A 333 -5.28 -5.35 -9.40
N VAL A 334 -6.03 -6.42 -9.66
CA VAL A 334 -5.48 -7.65 -10.26
C VAL A 334 -5.32 -7.45 -11.76
N PRO A 335 -4.09 -7.48 -12.31
CA PRO A 335 -3.89 -7.35 -13.74
C PRO A 335 -4.33 -8.61 -14.48
N LEU A 336 -3.82 -9.81 -14.12
CA LEU A 336 -4.19 -11.06 -14.82
C LEU A 336 -4.42 -12.26 -13.91
N ARG A 337 -3.89 -12.21 -12.69
CA ARG A 337 -3.75 -13.39 -11.83
C ARG A 337 -4.36 -13.12 -10.47
N ALA A 338 -5.60 -13.54 -10.31
CA ALA A 338 -6.28 -13.41 -9.03
C ALA A 338 -5.92 -14.60 -8.15
N TRP A 339 -5.54 -14.31 -6.92
CA TRP A 339 -5.46 -15.28 -5.85
C TRP A 339 -6.84 -15.41 -5.21
N VAL A 340 -7.38 -16.62 -5.14
CA VAL A 340 -8.75 -16.89 -4.68
C VAL A 340 -8.69 -17.61 -3.34
N GLU A 341 -9.13 -16.94 -2.27
CA GLU A 341 -8.95 -17.38 -0.87
C GLU A 341 -10.27 -17.65 -0.13
N GLY A 342 -11.40 -17.69 -0.85
CA GLY A 342 -12.73 -17.94 -0.24
C GLY A 342 -13.36 -16.71 0.43
N ASP A 343 -12.77 -15.56 0.21
CA ASP A 343 -13.11 -14.23 0.70
C ASP A 343 -14.29 -13.58 -0.04
N ILE A 344 -14.49 -13.91 -1.33
CA ILE A 344 -15.58 -13.35 -2.14
C ILE A 344 -16.35 -14.46 -2.85
N VAL A 345 -17.11 -15.18 -2.04
CA VAL A 345 -17.79 -16.39 -2.45
C VAL A 345 -18.87 -16.14 -3.51
N SER A 346 -19.46 -14.95 -3.55
CA SER A 346 -20.50 -14.61 -4.56
C SER A 346 -19.93 -14.21 -5.91
N THR A 347 -18.61 -14.18 -6.11
CA THR A 347 -18.00 -13.82 -7.40
C THR A 347 -17.09 -14.93 -7.91
N PHE A 348 -16.27 -15.51 -7.04
CA PHE A 348 -15.41 -16.64 -7.39
C PHE A 348 -16.05 -18.00 -7.10
N GLY A 349 -16.89 -18.08 -6.08
CA GLY A 349 -17.31 -19.35 -5.48
C GLY A 349 -16.41 -19.77 -4.31
N ARG A 350 -16.82 -20.85 -3.63
CA ARG A 350 -16.12 -21.47 -2.50
C ARG A 350 -14.95 -22.28 -3.01
N VAL A 351 -13.80 -22.05 -2.42
CA VAL A 351 -12.61 -22.87 -2.61
C VAL A 351 -12.36 -23.68 -1.35
N ASP A 352 -11.94 -24.94 -1.49
CA ASP A 352 -11.51 -25.77 -0.36
C ASP A 352 -10.06 -25.47 0.05
N ALA A 353 -9.28 -24.88 -0.86
CA ALA A 353 -7.93 -24.42 -0.65
C ALA A 353 -7.65 -23.20 -1.56
N PRO A 354 -6.77 -22.28 -1.16
CA PRO A 354 -6.39 -21.15 -2.00
C PRO A 354 -5.94 -21.59 -3.40
N THR A 355 -6.43 -20.90 -4.43
CA THR A 355 -6.14 -21.23 -5.85
C THR A 355 -5.91 -19.97 -6.68
N ARG A 356 -5.64 -20.16 -7.97
CA ARG A 356 -5.40 -19.08 -8.94
C ARG A 356 -6.47 -19.05 -10.01
N HIS A 357 -6.97 -17.86 -10.28
CA HIS A 357 -7.77 -17.57 -11.46
C HIS A 357 -6.95 -16.72 -12.44
N LEU A 358 -6.80 -17.22 -13.66
CA LEU A 358 -6.17 -16.51 -14.77
C LEU A 358 -7.26 -15.90 -15.65
N MET A 359 -7.10 -14.64 -16.02
CA MET A 359 -7.99 -13.93 -16.95
C MET A 359 -7.23 -13.41 -18.16
N ALA A 360 -7.95 -13.10 -19.23
CA ALA A 360 -7.36 -12.41 -20.37
C ALA A 360 -7.14 -10.92 -20.08
N LYS A 361 -6.20 -10.28 -20.79
CA LYS A 361 -5.86 -8.86 -20.59
C LYS A 361 -7.04 -7.92 -20.76
N ASP A 362 -7.89 -8.20 -21.75
CA ASP A 362 -9.07 -7.41 -22.08
C ASP A 362 -10.21 -7.56 -21.05
N GLU A 363 -10.18 -8.62 -20.25
CA GLU A 363 -11.12 -8.85 -19.16
C GLU A 363 -10.74 -8.11 -17.86
N SER A 364 -9.50 -7.65 -17.72
CA SER A 364 -9.02 -7.03 -16.48
C SER A 364 -9.55 -5.62 -16.25
N LEU A 365 -10.25 -5.41 -15.12
CA LEU A 365 -10.67 -4.10 -14.64
C LEU A 365 -9.48 -3.21 -14.29
N CYS A 366 -8.42 -3.79 -13.71
CA CYS A 366 -7.18 -3.09 -13.41
C CYS A 366 -6.59 -2.46 -14.68
N LEU A 367 -6.38 -3.27 -15.71
CA LEU A 367 -5.81 -2.80 -16.98
C LEU A 367 -6.78 -1.88 -17.72
N ALA A 368 -8.09 -2.12 -17.66
CA ALA A 368 -9.09 -1.22 -18.23
C ALA A 368 -9.04 0.20 -17.66
N ILE A 369 -8.89 0.35 -16.33
CA ILE A 369 -8.76 1.66 -15.68
C ILE A 369 -7.49 2.39 -16.14
N LEU A 370 -6.37 1.67 -16.26
CA LEU A 370 -5.10 2.24 -16.72
C LEU A 370 -5.13 2.59 -18.22
N ASP A 371 -5.73 1.72 -19.05
CA ASP A 371 -5.90 1.95 -20.50
C ASP A 371 -6.80 3.15 -20.80
N ALA A 372 -7.77 3.43 -19.92
CA ALA A 372 -8.62 4.63 -19.91
C ALA A 372 -7.86 5.92 -19.55
N GLY A 373 -6.58 5.83 -19.18
CA GLY A 373 -5.69 6.97 -18.98
C GLY A 373 -5.48 7.39 -17.52
N ALA A 374 -5.95 6.61 -16.54
CA ALA A 374 -5.70 6.88 -15.13
C ALA A 374 -4.19 6.96 -14.85
N VAL A 375 -3.76 7.98 -14.11
CA VAL A 375 -2.34 8.19 -13.77
C VAL A 375 -1.89 7.33 -12.59
N ALA A 376 -2.83 6.94 -11.74
CA ALA A 376 -2.60 6.01 -10.65
C ALA A 376 -3.91 5.29 -10.28
N LEU A 377 -3.76 4.05 -9.82
CA LEU A 377 -4.83 3.22 -9.27
C LEU A 377 -4.44 2.73 -7.88
N ILE A 378 -5.23 3.13 -6.88
CA ILE A 378 -5.09 2.71 -5.49
C ILE A 378 -6.22 1.75 -5.16
N ALA A 379 -5.91 0.46 -5.17
CA ALA A 379 -6.92 -0.58 -5.21
C ALA A 379 -6.41 -1.87 -4.57
N PRO A 380 -7.27 -2.83 -4.22
CA PRO A 380 -6.84 -4.08 -3.64
C PRO A 380 -6.52 -5.13 -4.72
N ILE A 381 -5.40 -5.84 -4.57
CA ILE A 381 -5.00 -6.99 -5.40
C ILE A 381 -5.60 -8.33 -4.91
N GLY A 382 -6.39 -8.27 -3.83
CA GLY A 382 -7.12 -9.36 -3.19
C GLY A 382 -8.47 -8.88 -2.65
N ALA A 383 -9.13 -9.63 -1.76
CA ALA A 383 -10.23 -9.05 -0.99
C ALA A 383 -9.76 -7.90 -0.11
N ASN A 384 -10.69 -7.01 0.24
CA ASN A 384 -10.40 -5.81 1.01
C ASN A 384 -11.65 -5.25 1.67
N HIS A 385 -11.43 -4.39 2.65
CA HIS A 385 -12.44 -3.53 3.22
C HIS A 385 -12.61 -2.23 2.39
N GLY A 386 -13.82 -1.99 1.85
CA GLY A 386 -14.09 -0.81 1.00
C GLY A 386 -13.75 0.53 1.66
N MET A 387 -13.99 0.66 2.97
CA MET A 387 -13.69 1.87 3.75
C MET A 387 -12.20 2.23 3.86
N ALA A 388 -11.28 1.34 3.48
CA ALA A 388 -9.86 1.68 3.41
C ALA A 388 -9.64 2.88 2.47
N VAL A 389 -10.42 2.98 1.40
CA VAL A 389 -10.37 4.10 0.45
C VAL A 389 -10.60 5.44 1.13
N ASP A 390 -11.63 5.56 1.96
CA ASP A 390 -11.98 6.83 2.59
C ASP A 390 -10.85 7.31 3.52
N ARG A 391 -10.22 6.38 4.24
CA ARG A 391 -9.05 6.66 5.09
C ARG A 391 -7.83 7.08 4.30
N GLU A 392 -7.50 6.36 3.23
CA GLU A 392 -6.37 6.69 2.36
C GLU A 392 -6.56 8.08 1.72
N GLN A 393 -7.79 8.42 1.32
CA GLN A 393 -8.14 9.72 0.75
C GLN A 393 -8.03 10.85 1.78
N GLU A 394 -8.60 10.65 2.98
CA GLU A 394 -8.48 11.61 4.08
C GLU A 394 -7.01 11.80 4.47
N HIS A 395 -6.21 10.73 4.57
CA HIS A 395 -4.77 10.80 4.86
C HIS A 395 -4.02 11.60 3.79
N ALA A 396 -4.27 11.30 2.51
CA ALA A 396 -3.65 11.98 1.39
C ALA A 396 -3.92 13.50 1.39
N LEU A 397 -5.18 13.89 1.62
CA LEU A 397 -5.58 15.30 1.70
C LEU A 397 -5.05 15.98 2.97
N ARG A 398 -5.18 15.33 4.12
CA ARG A 398 -4.78 15.86 5.44
C ARG A 398 -3.32 16.25 5.47
N HIS A 399 -2.48 15.38 4.93
CA HIS A 399 -1.03 15.54 5.01
C HIS A 399 -0.38 16.03 3.71
N GLY A 400 -1.15 16.20 2.62
CA GLY A 400 -0.57 16.41 1.29
C GLY A 400 0.39 15.28 0.93
N ALA A 401 0.02 14.06 1.34
CA ALA A 401 0.90 12.92 1.31
C ALA A 401 1.10 12.42 -0.13
N ALA A 402 2.23 11.75 -0.34
CA ALA A 402 2.44 11.02 -1.58
C ALA A 402 1.51 9.80 -1.61
N LEU A 403 1.12 9.34 -2.80
CA LEU A 403 0.18 8.22 -2.93
C LEU A 403 0.68 6.94 -2.28
N GLY A 404 2.00 6.69 -2.30
CA GLY A 404 2.60 5.55 -1.61
C GLY A 404 2.48 5.64 -0.08
N ASP A 405 2.51 6.85 0.48
CA ASP A 405 2.27 7.07 1.92
C ASP A 405 0.78 6.95 2.28
N ALA A 406 -0.12 7.33 1.37
CA ALA A 406 -1.55 7.11 1.53
C ALA A 406 -1.89 5.61 1.61
N VAL A 407 -1.35 4.77 0.72
CA VAL A 407 -1.55 3.31 0.83
C VAL A 407 -0.88 2.74 2.09
N ARG A 408 0.31 3.24 2.42
CA ARG A 408 1.04 2.86 3.63
C ARG A 408 0.26 3.14 4.90
N SER A 409 -0.58 4.18 4.96
CA SER A 409 -1.43 4.43 6.12
C SER A 409 -2.37 3.26 6.41
N THR A 410 -2.82 2.53 5.39
CA THR A 410 -3.58 1.29 5.59
C THR A 410 -2.73 0.19 6.22
N TYR A 411 -1.46 0.06 5.84
CA TYR A 411 -0.55 -0.92 6.47
C TYR A 411 -0.25 -0.57 7.93
N VAL A 412 -0.12 0.73 8.22
CA VAL A 412 -0.02 1.25 9.59
C VAL A 412 -1.25 0.85 10.40
N ASP A 413 -2.45 1.02 9.84
CA ASP A 413 -3.70 0.63 10.52
C ASP A 413 -3.74 -0.86 10.88
N LEU A 414 -3.20 -1.74 10.03
CA LEU A 414 -3.10 -3.17 10.32
C LEU A 414 -2.20 -3.45 11.52
N VAL A 415 -1.05 -2.79 11.56
CA VAL A 415 -0.09 -2.90 12.66
C VAL A 415 -0.72 -2.39 13.96
N LEU A 416 -1.42 -1.26 13.91
CA LEU A 416 -2.09 -0.69 15.09
C LEU A 416 -3.19 -1.61 15.63
N ALA A 417 -4.04 -2.14 14.74
CA ALA A 417 -5.09 -3.08 15.12
C ALA A 417 -4.51 -4.34 15.80
N ARG A 418 -3.44 -4.91 15.22
CA ARG A 418 -2.78 -6.13 15.74
C ARG A 418 -1.84 -5.88 16.91
N GLY A 419 -1.37 -4.65 17.10
CA GLY A 419 -0.27 -4.32 18.02
C GLY A 419 1.05 -5.00 17.68
N SER A 420 1.21 -5.51 16.46
CA SER A 420 2.37 -6.30 16.01
C SER A 420 2.44 -6.33 14.48
N ARG A 421 3.55 -6.85 13.92
CA ARG A 421 3.70 -7.05 12.47
C ARG A 421 2.57 -7.94 11.94
N PRO A 422 1.99 -7.59 10.78
CA PRO A 422 0.96 -8.44 10.20
C PRO A 422 1.57 -9.76 9.71
N VAL A 423 0.97 -10.89 10.08
CA VAL A 423 1.17 -12.15 9.37
C VAL A 423 0.55 -12.00 7.99
N LEU A 424 1.37 -12.12 6.93
CA LEU A 424 0.93 -12.02 5.55
C LEU A 424 0.88 -13.42 4.94
N GLY A 425 -0.31 -13.88 4.54
CA GLY A 425 -0.46 -15.16 3.86
C GLY A 425 0.19 -15.09 2.49
N VAL A 426 1.32 -15.78 2.27
CA VAL A 426 1.99 -15.80 0.97
C VAL A 426 1.69 -17.12 0.24
N PRO A 427 1.38 -17.11 -1.07
CA PRO A 427 1.27 -18.34 -1.86
C PRO A 427 2.54 -19.19 -1.74
N GLY A 428 2.36 -20.46 -1.35
CA GLY A 428 3.46 -21.40 -1.08
C GLY A 428 4.12 -21.22 0.29
N GLY A 429 3.55 -20.41 1.18
CA GLY A 429 3.96 -20.31 2.59
C GLY A 429 3.72 -21.61 3.36
N THR A 430 4.16 -21.62 4.61
CA THR A 430 3.93 -22.77 5.50
C THR A 430 2.44 -22.94 5.77
N VAL A 431 2.00 -24.18 6.02
CA VAL A 431 0.61 -24.48 6.41
C VAL A 431 0.18 -23.63 7.62
N ALA A 432 1.09 -23.35 8.54
CA ALA A 432 0.80 -22.51 9.71
C ALA A 432 0.52 -21.04 9.34
N GLU A 433 1.26 -20.47 8.39
CA GLU A 433 1.04 -19.09 7.90
C GLU A 433 -0.28 -19.01 7.12
N THR A 434 -0.58 -20.01 6.30
CA THR A 434 -1.86 -20.10 5.58
C THR A 434 -3.04 -20.29 6.54
N GLU A 435 -2.94 -21.19 7.53
CA GLU A 435 -4.00 -21.40 8.52
C GLU A 435 -4.21 -20.17 9.43
N ALA A 436 -3.15 -19.44 9.77
CA ALA A 436 -3.26 -18.20 10.54
C ALA A 436 -4.00 -17.11 9.75
N TRP A 437 -3.70 -17.00 8.45
CA TRP A 437 -4.36 -16.07 7.53
C TRP A 437 -5.83 -16.42 7.25
N GLU A 438 -6.13 -17.70 7.01
CA GLU A 438 -7.50 -18.18 6.73
C GLU A 438 -8.45 -18.04 7.93
N ARG A 439 -7.91 -17.95 9.14
CA ARG A 439 -8.68 -17.81 10.39
C ARG A 439 -8.78 -16.38 10.89
N GLU A 440 -8.41 -15.40 10.07
CA GLU A 440 -8.52 -14.02 10.48
C GLU A 440 -9.99 -13.64 10.74
N PRO A 441 -10.33 -13.21 11.98
CA PRO A 441 -11.72 -12.97 12.37
C PRO A 441 -12.35 -11.76 11.66
N VAL A 442 -11.51 -10.92 11.05
CA VAL A 442 -11.84 -9.68 10.35
C VAL A 442 -10.97 -9.63 9.10
N MET A 443 -11.42 -8.95 8.04
CA MET A 443 -10.66 -8.77 6.78
C MET A 443 -9.37 -7.95 6.95
N ALA A 444 -8.60 -8.18 8.02
CA ALA A 444 -7.29 -7.61 8.29
C ALA A 444 -6.32 -7.94 7.15
N GLY A 445 -6.38 -9.17 6.62
CA GLY A 445 -5.63 -9.52 5.42
C GLY A 445 -6.00 -8.68 4.20
N GLY A 446 -7.19 -8.08 4.21
CA GLY A 446 -7.64 -7.15 3.18
C GLY A 446 -6.86 -5.84 3.12
N GLY A 447 -6.44 -5.30 4.27
CA GLY A 447 -5.60 -4.10 4.27
C GLY A 447 -4.22 -4.37 3.63
N ALA A 448 -3.67 -5.58 3.81
CA ALA A 448 -2.41 -5.97 3.21
C ALA A 448 -2.53 -6.28 1.70
N ASN A 449 -3.75 -6.28 1.16
CA ASN A 449 -3.98 -6.39 -0.27
C ASN A 449 -4.09 -5.02 -0.95
N ARG A 450 -4.12 -3.90 -0.23
CA ARG A 450 -4.11 -2.56 -0.83
C ARG A 450 -2.79 -2.35 -1.55
N ILE A 451 -2.83 -1.94 -2.82
CA ILE A 451 -1.63 -1.62 -3.61
C ILE A 451 -1.80 -0.27 -4.32
N LEU A 452 -0.68 0.33 -4.70
CA LEU A 452 -0.62 1.45 -5.63
C LEU A 452 -0.05 0.97 -6.96
N ILE A 453 -0.82 1.07 -8.04
CA ILE A 453 -0.29 1.03 -9.41
C ILE A 453 -0.11 2.47 -9.87
N GLY A 454 1.14 2.94 -9.88
CA GLY A 454 1.54 4.33 -10.06
C GLY A 454 2.83 4.65 -9.31
N ASP A 455 3.28 5.89 -9.41
CA ASP A 455 4.48 6.37 -8.70
C ASP A 455 4.19 6.62 -7.20
N PRO A 456 4.93 5.96 -6.27
CA PRO A 456 4.72 6.16 -4.84
C PRO A 456 5.03 7.58 -4.37
N ARG A 457 5.80 8.36 -5.15
CA ARG A 457 6.12 9.77 -4.87
C ARG A 457 5.13 10.77 -5.44
N LEU A 458 4.11 10.35 -6.20
CA LEU A 458 3.10 11.27 -6.74
C LEU A 458 2.36 11.98 -5.59
N ARG A 459 2.38 13.31 -5.57
CA ARG A 459 1.71 14.15 -4.55
C ARG A 459 0.62 15.00 -5.20
N PRO A 460 -0.57 14.44 -5.45
CA PRO A 460 -1.61 15.16 -6.21
C PRO A 460 -2.38 16.19 -5.36
N PHE A 461 -2.14 16.23 -4.05
CA PHE A 461 -2.89 17.06 -3.11
C PHE A 461 -1.99 17.99 -2.29
N ALA A 462 -2.49 19.18 -2.01
CA ALA A 462 -1.94 20.03 -0.97
C ALA A 462 -2.47 19.59 0.40
N ALA A 463 -1.63 19.71 1.43
CA ALA A 463 -2.05 19.47 2.81
C ALA A 463 -3.21 20.39 3.19
N THR A 464 -4.28 19.79 3.71
CA THR A 464 -5.52 20.47 4.04
C THR A 464 -5.92 20.10 5.47
N PRO A 465 -6.03 21.04 6.42
CA PRO A 465 -6.52 20.74 7.75
C PRO A 465 -7.90 20.11 7.70
N HIS A 466 -8.13 19.07 8.50
CA HIS A 466 -9.45 18.46 8.59
C HIS A 466 -10.41 19.44 9.30
N PRO A 467 -11.57 19.77 8.70
CA PRO A 467 -12.44 20.82 9.23
C PRO A 467 -13.08 20.47 10.57
N SER A 468 -13.32 19.18 10.81
CA SER A 468 -13.96 18.67 12.02
C SER A 468 -13.02 17.99 13.00
N GLU A 469 -11.69 18.05 12.80
CA GLU A 469 -10.71 17.52 13.76
C GLU A 469 -9.75 18.62 14.22
N ARG A 470 -9.47 18.65 15.52
CA ARG A 470 -8.46 19.50 16.13
C ARG A 470 -7.59 18.66 17.05
N VAL A 471 -6.28 18.77 16.90
CA VAL A 471 -5.29 18.09 17.76
C VAL A 471 -4.42 19.14 18.43
N ARG A 472 -4.26 19.03 19.75
CA ARG A 472 -3.36 19.87 20.55
C ARG A 472 -2.42 18.99 21.35
N ILE A 473 -1.15 19.40 21.41
CA ILE A 473 -0.12 18.70 22.16
C ILE A 473 0.50 19.70 23.14
N GLU A 474 0.54 19.32 24.42
CA GLU A 474 1.25 20.04 25.47
C GLU A 474 2.34 19.13 26.04
N THR A 475 3.60 19.56 25.95
CA THR A 475 4.74 18.83 26.48
C THR A 475 5.18 19.43 27.81
N ALA A 476 5.27 18.60 28.85
CA ALA A 476 5.78 18.97 30.15
C ALA A 476 6.93 18.04 30.56
N ALA A 477 7.97 18.60 31.19
CA ALA A 477 8.97 17.81 31.88
C ALA A 477 8.37 17.18 33.13
N ARG A 478 8.68 15.92 33.42
CA ARG A 478 8.24 15.29 34.66
C ARG A 478 8.84 16.04 35.86
N ALA A 479 7.98 16.45 36.80
CA ALA A 479 8.37 17.26 37.97
C ALA A 479 9.37 16.61 38.95
N THR A 480 9.82 15.38 38.68
CA THR A 480 10.54 14.52 39.64
C THR A 480 11.82 13.92 39.06
N GLY A 481 12.73 14.72 38.52
CA GLY A 481 14.13 14.34 38.25
C GLY A 481 14.38 13.16 37.28
N ALA A 482 13.34 12.51 36.78
CA ALA A 482 13.41 11.45 35.79
C ALA A 482 13.42 12.05 34.38
N PRO A 483 14.17 11.47 33.43
CA PRO A 483 14.30 11.97 32.05
C PRO A 483 13.04 11.76 31.18
N ALA A 484 11.87 11.52 31.79
CA ALA A 484 10.63 11.26 31.07
C ALA A 484 9.97 12.57 30.62
N LEU A 485 9.56 12.59 29.34
CA LEU A 485 8.67 13.62 28.81
C LEU A 485 7.23 13.16 28.99
N VAL A 486 6.36 14.08 29.42
CA VAL A 486 4.92 13.83 29.51
C VAL A 486 4.24 14.69 28.46
N HIS A 487 3.56 14.05 27.54
CA HIS A 487 2.76 14.70 26.51
C HIS A 487 1.28 14.57 26.87
N THR A 488 0.58 15.68 26.95
CA THR A 488 -0.87 15.71 26.94
C THR A 488 -1.31 15.95 25.51
N VAL A 489 -2.15 15.06 24.99
CA VAL A 489 -2.68 15.12 23.63
C VAL A 489 -4.20 15.21 23.71
N ASP A 490 -4.75 16.33 23.28
CA ASP A 490 -6.18 16.55 23.18
C ASP A 490 -6.61 16.42 21.71
N VAL A 491 -7.51 15.49 21.42
CA VAL A 491 -8.13 15.26 20.11
C VAL A 491 -9.61 15.62 20.22
N GLU A 492 -10.06 16.57 19.42
CA GLU A 492 -11.46 16.98 19.34
C GLU A 492 -12.02 16.67 17.96
N TRP A 493 -13.13 15.96 17.91
CA TRP A 493 -13.96 15.72 16.73
C TRP A 493 -15.30 16.44 16.88
N ASP A 494 -15.71 17.15 15.83
CA ASP A 494 -17.07 17.67 15.71
C ASP A 494 -18.06 16.53 15.40
N PRO A 495 -19.36 16.67 15.73
CA PRO A 495 -20.36 15.68 15.37
C PRO A 495 -20.39 15.41 13.86
N GLY A 496 -20.39 14.15 13.48
CA GLY A 496 -20.38 13.74 12.08
C GLY A 496 -19.62 12.45 11.83
N PHE A 497 -19.59 12.04 10.56
CA PHE A 497 -18.81 10.89 10.15
C PHE A 497 -17.33 11.25 10.09
N HIS A 498 -16.46 10.33 10.52
CA HIS A 498 -15.03 10.43 10.33
C HIS A 498 -14.52 9.06 9.88
N ALA A 499 -13.78 8.98 8.76
CA ALA A 499 -13.29 7.70 8.23
C ALA A 499 -12.39 6.95 9.24
N ASP A 500 -11.75 7.71 10.13
CA ASP A 500 -10.88 7.20 11.19
C ASP A 500 -11.64 6.64 12.39
N ALA A 501 -12.95 6.85 12.49
CA ALA A 501 -13.73 6.45 13.66
C ALA A 501 -14.03 4.95 13.74
N TRP A 502 -13.77 4.16 12.69
CA TRP A 502 -14.04 2.72 12.68
C TRP A 502 -12.77 1.88 12.64
N ASP A 503 -12.43 1.19 13.71
CA ASP A 503 -11.39 0.16 13.73
C ASP A 503 -11.78 -1.05 12.85
N MET A 504 -11.54 -0.92 11.55
CA MET A 504 -11.95 -1.88 10.53
C MET A 504 -11.14 -3.18 10.55
N TYR A 505 -9.98 -3.19 11.21
CA TYR A 505 -9.06 -4.32 11.27
C TYR A 505 -8.91 -4.92 12.67
N GLY A 506 -9.44 -4.27 13.70
CA GLY A 506 -9.53 -4.80 15.06
C GLY A 506 -10.36 -6.08 15.14
N ASP A 507 -10.02 -6.94 16.09
CA ASP A 507 -10.65 -8.25 16.30
C ASP A 507 -11.92 -8.18 17.18
N ASP A 508 -12.13 -7.07 17.89
CA ASP A 508 -13.28 -6.87 18.77
C ASP A 508 -14.38 -6.01 18.12
N ARG A 509 -15.36 -6.69 17.49
CA ARG A 509 -16.57 -6.04 16.93
C ARG A 509 -17.47 -5.37 17.97
N THR A 510 -17.27 -5.65 19.26
CA THR A 510 -18.00 -4.97 20.33
C THR A 510 -17.34 -3.66 20.75
N ALA A 511 -16.12 -3.39 20.28
CA ALA A 511 -15.34 -2.20 20.58
C ALA A 511 -14.61 -1.67 19.32
N ASP A 512 -15.30 -1.59 18.19
CA ASP A 512 -14.71 -1.20 16.92
C ASP A 512 -14.85 0.29 16.57
N TRP A 513 -15.35 1.12 17.48
CA TRP A 513 -15.38 2.57 17.27
C TRP A 513 -14.17 3.21 17.95
N CYS A 514 -13.33 3.93 17.22
CA CYS A 514 -12.06 4.42 17.72
C CYS A 514 -11.89 5.93 17.60
N VAL A 515 -11.12 6.52 18.52
CA VAL A 515 -10.42 7.79 18.32
C VAL A 515 -8.96 7.48 18.11
N ARG A 516 -8.39 8.01 17.04
CA ARG A 516 -6.98 7.83 16.71
C ARG A 516 -6.33 9.15 16.34
N THR A 517 -5.03 9.26 16.61
CA THR A 517 -4.22 10.36 16.13
C THR A 517 -2.78 9.92 15.92
N ARG A 518 -2.12 10.54 14.93
CA ARG A 518 -0.72 10.32 14.59
C ARG A 518 0.02 11.64 14.76
N LEU A 519 1.00 11.64 15.64
CA LEU A 519 1.74 12.84 16.04
C LEU A 519 3.18 12.71 15.58
N GLU A 520 3.68 13.73 14.90
CA GLU A 520 5.08 13.81 14.53
C GLU A 520 5.91 14.38 15.69
N PHE A 521 7.07 13.77 15.94
CA PHE A 521 8.05 14.19 16.91
C PHE A 521 9.42 14.34 16.24
N ASP A 522 10.28 15.16 16.86
CA ASP A 522 11.71 15.10 16.57
C ASP A 522 12.22 13.68 16.93
N PRO A 523 12.95 12.98 16.05
CA PRO A 523 13.52 11.67 16.36
C PRO A 523 14.39 11.65 17.64
N LEU A 524 15.00 12.77 18.02
CA LEU A 524 15.75 12.91 19.27
C LEU A 524 14.84 12.97 20.50
N GLU A 525 13.59 13.39 20.32
CA GLU A 525 12.57 13.38 21.35
C GLU A 525 11.96 11.99 21.57
N LEU A 526 11.83 11.23 20.48
CA LEU A 526 11.20 9.91 20.44
C LEU A 526 12.10 8.88 19.74
N PRO A 527 13.23 8.47 20.34
CA PRO A 527 14.12 7.47 19.74
C PRO A 527 13.41 6.12 19.59
N LEU A 528 13.88 5.28 18.67
CA LEU A 528 13.25 3.97 18.37
C LEU A 528 13.14 3.07 19.61
N ALA A 529 14.13 3.15 20.49
CA ALA A 529 14.18 2.42 21.75
C ALA A 529 13.40 3.10 22.89
N ALA A 530 12.66 4.19 22.63
CA ALA A 530 11.82 4.83 23.63
C ALA A 530 10.71 3.91 24.10
N HIS A 531 10.51 3.84 25.41
CA HIS A 531 9.35 3.21 25.98
C HIS A 531 8.21 4.23 26.08
N VAL A 532 7.07 3.93 25.46
CA VAL A 532 5.89 4.79 25.48
C VAL A 532 4.76 4.12 26.25
N ALA A 533 4.14 4.86 27.17
CA ALA A 533 2.99 4.40 27.92
C ALA A 533 1.90 5.46 28.00
N ILE A 534 0.64 5.06 27.82
CA ILE A 534 -0.51 5.91 28.16
C ILE A 534 -0.72 5.78 29.66
N VAL A 535 -0.47 6.85 30.39
CA VAL A 535 -0.55 6.87 31.87
C VAL A 535 -1.90 7.40 32.37
N ASP A 536 -2.62 8.15 31.53
CA ASP A 536 -4.00 8.56 31.78
C ASP A 536 -4.75 8.73 30.46
N PHE A 537 -6.06 8.49 30.48
CA PHE A 537 -6.93 8.65 29.32
C PHE A 537 -8.35 8.99 29.75
N ALA A 538 -8.94 9.98 29.09
CA ALA A 538 -10.35 10.33 29.25
C ALA A 538 -10.97 10.66 27.89
N ALA A 539 -12.23 10.26 27.70
CA ALA A 539 -13.03 10.71 26.57
C ALA A 539 -14.37 11.26 27.06
N THR A 540 -14.79 12.37 26.47
CA THR A 540 -16.05 13.03 26.75
C THR A 540 -16.78 13.40 25.48
N ARG A 541 -18.11 13.50 25.53
CA ARG A 541 -18.91 14.01 24.43
C ARG A 541 -18.73 15.52 24.34
N SER A 542 -18.43 16.03 23.15
CA SER A 542 -18.12 17.45 22.93
C SER A 542 -19.28 18.39 23.28
N SER A 543 -20.53 17.91 23.24
CA SER A 543 -21.72 18.75 23.45
C SER A 543 -22.08 19.01 24.91
N ASP A 544 -21.88 18.04 25.80
CA ASP A 544 -22.32 18.09 27.20
C ASP A 544 -21.23 17.70 28.21
N GLY A 545 -20.05 17.29 27.75
CA GLY A 545 -18.94 16.83 28.59
C GLY A 545 -19.19 15.48 29.27
N ALA A 546 -20.24 14.74 28.88
CA ALA A 546 -20.52 13.43 29.46
C ALA A 546 -19.40 12.45 29.11
N SER A 547 -18.97 11.65 30.10
CA SER A 547 -17.94 10.63 29.88
C SER A 547 -18.42 9.59 28.87
N LEU A 548 -17.54 9.27 27.91
CA LEU A 548 -17.75 8.25 26.90
C LEU A 548 -16.96 6.99 27.26
N PRO A 549 -17.45 5.79 26.88
CA PRO A 549 -16.88 4.52 27.32
C PRO A 549 -15.61 4.10 26.54
N TYR A 550 -14.83 5.06 26.03
CA TYR A 550 -13.57 4.76 25.36
C TYR A 550 -12.53 4.24 26.34
N ARG A 551 -11.64 3.41 25.82
CA ARG A 551 -10.46 2.91 26.51
C ARG A 551 -9.26 3.08 25.60
N ALA A 552 -8.19 3.70 26.10
CA ALA A 552 -6.91 3.68 25.43
C ALA A 552 -6.46 2.24 25.21
N THR A 553 -6.17 1.87 23.96
CA THR A 553 -5.82 0.51 23.55
C THR A 553 -4.38 0.41 23.07
N ARG A 554 -3.83 1.46 22.45
CA ARG A 554 -2.48 1.44 21.86
C ARG A 554 -1.77 2.79 21.98
N ALA A 555 -0.46 2.71 22.23
CA ALA A 555 0.51 3.76 21.93
C ALA A 555 1.72 3.10 21.27
N MET A 556 2.06 3.49 20.04
CA MET A 556 3.14 2.86 19.27
C MET A 556 4.01 3.92 18.60
N VAL A 557 5.31 3.66 18.53
CA VAL A 557 6.30 4.53 17.85
C VAL A 557 6.62 3.93 16.49
N GLU A 558 6.55 4.76 15.46
CA GLU A 558 6.95 4.47 14.09
C GLU A 558 8.13 5.36 13.72
N HIS A 559 9.20 4.80 13.16
CA HIS A 559 10.26 5.58 12.53
C HIS A 559 10.15 5.42 11.02
N HIS A 560 10.09 6.54 10.29
CA HIS A 560 9.97 6.49 8.84
C HIS A 560 10.49 7.76 8.21
N ASP A 561 11.32 7.62 7.17
CA ASP A 561 11.84 8.75 6.38
C ASP A 561 12.53 9.79 7.28
N GLY A 562 13.33 9.31 8.24
CA GLY A 562 14.05 10.14 9.21
C GLY A 562 13.17 10.86 10.23
N ARG A 563 11.89 10.50 10.36
CA ARG A 563 10.91 11.11 11.27
C ARG A 563 10.40 10.07 12.26
N ALA A 564 10.03 10.53 13.45
CA ALA A 564 9.40 9.69 14.46
C ALA A 564 7.92 10.07 14.60
N PHE A 565 7.05 9.06 14.66
CA PHE A 565 5.62 9.25 14.83
C PHE A 565 5.13 8.47 16.04
N LEU A 566 4.30 9.11 16.85
CA LEU A 566 3.55 8.48 17.93
C LEU A 566 2.11 8.28 17.48
N HIS A 567 1.69 7.02 17.44
CA HIS A 567 0.31 6.61 17.19
C HIS A 567 -0.42 6.39 18.49
N LEU A 568 -1.58 7.01 18.65
CA LEU A 568 -2.45 6.84 19.81
C LEU A 568 -3.81 6.34 19.36
N VAL A 569 -4.31 5.30 20.03
CA VAL A 569 -5.62 4.70 19.72
C VAL A 569 -6.40 4.46 21.01
N ALA A 570 -7.69 4.81 20.97
CA ALA A 570 -8.66 4.42 21.97
C ALA A 570 -9.91 3.85 21.30
N ASN A 571 -10.49 2.78 21.85
CA ASN A 571 -11.64 2.08 21.31
C ASN A 571 -12.84 2.11 22.27
N ALA A 572 -14.05 2.05 21.73
CA ALA A 572 -15.32 1.99 22.44
C ALA A 572 -16.36 1.16 21.66
N PRO A 573 -17.43 0.70 22.32
CA PRO A 573 -18.59 0.16 21.62
C PRO A 573 -19.24 1.21 20.73
N ARG A 574 -19.52 0.83 19.49
CA ARG A 574 -20.09 1.71 18.46
C ARG A 574 -21.47 2.27 18.82
N ALA A 575 -22.31 1.45 19.44
CA ALA A 575 -23.71 1.78 19.68
C ALA A 575 -23.87 3.09 20.49
N GLY A 576 -24.47 4.11 19.85
CA GLY A 576 -24.72 5.42 20.46
C GLY A 576 -23.54 6.39 20.46
N LEU A 577 -22.43 6.05 19.79
CA LEU A 577 -21.27 6.95 19.57
C LEU A 577 -21.13 7.38 18.10
N GLU A 578 -21.79 6.67 17.18
CA GLU A 578 -21.80 7.02 15.76
C GLU A 578 -22.27 8.47 15.59
N TYR A 579 -21.47 9.26 14.88
CA TYR A 579 -21.74 10.67 14.57
C TYR A 579 -21.74 11.63 15.77
N GLU A 580 -21.41 11.18 16.98
CA GLU A 580 -21.24 12.05 18.14
C GLU A 580 -19.92 12.82 18.07
N GLY A 581 -19.91 14.06 18.53
CA GLY A 581 -18.66 14.80 18.74
C GLY A 581 -17.91 14.24 19.95
N VAL A 582 -16.61 14.06 19.82
CA VAL A 582 -15.75 13.46 20.86
C VAL A 582 -14.60 14.39 21.22
N HIS A 583 -14.31 14.55 22.50
CA HIS A 583 -13.05 15.09 23.01
C HIS A 583 -12.32 13.98 23.77
N ALA A 584 -11.19 13.53 23.23
CA ALA A 584 -10.33 12.51 23.82
C ALA A 584 -9.02 13.15 24.28
N ARG A 585 -8.62 12.88 25.53
CA ARG A 585 -7.38 13.34 26.14
C ARG A 585 -6.52 12.15 26.48
N PHE A 586 -5.34 12.08 25.88
CA PHE A 586 -4.29 11.11 26.19
C PHE A 586 -3.21 11.80 27.02
N VAL A 587 -2.78 11.18 28.11
CA VAL A 587 -1.54 11.55 28.80
C VAL A 587 -0.53 10.44 28.58
N VAL A 588 0.55 10.78 27.88
CA VAL A 588 1.54 9.83 27.39
C VAL A 588 2.88 10.13 28.06
N GLU A 589 3.47 9.11 28.66
CA GLU A 589 4.83 9.17 29.19
C GLU A 589 5.78 8.52 28.19
N VAL A 590 6.81 9.27 27.78
CA VAL A 590 7.90 8.81 26.92
C VAL A 590 9.16 8.73 27.75
N THR A 591 9.67 7.50 27.95
CA THR A 591 10.91 7.22 28.67
C THR A 591 12.00 6.86 27.67
N ARG A 592 13.09 7.65 27.68
CA ARG A 592 14.28 7.35 26.87
C ARG A 592 15.09 6.23 27.54
N PRO A 593 15.72 5.33 26.76
CA PRO A 593 16.53 4.23 27.28
C PRO A 593 17.75 4.69 28.09
#